data_AF-A0A933B2W2-F1
#
_entry.id   AF-A0A933B2W2-F1
#
_cell.length_a   1.000
_cell.length_b   1.000
_cell.length_c   1.000
_cell.angle_alpha   90.00
_cell.angle_beta   90.00
_cell.angle_gamma   90.00
#
_symmetry.space_group_name_H-M   'P 1'
#
loop_
_entity.id
_entity.type
_entity.pdbx_description
1 polymer ?
#
loop_
_entity_poly.entity_id
_entity_poly.type
_entity_poly.pdbx_seq_one_letter_code
_entity_poly.pdbx_strand_id
1 'polypeptide(L)'
;YTETGTLEGTARDTNGDGKPDQFKKLVKGRELVLKEYDRNFDGKIDKRVLAQWDVIRTQPGAPGIPGYRNVQREEDNDFDGKIDAYREKGVKDSTAKIGQKMDPEVSWKAKRP
;
A
#
# COMPACT_ATOMS: atom_id res chain seq x y z
N TYR A 1 -7.92 -4.93 -19.73
CA TYR A 1 -9.07 -4.01 -19.67
C TYR A 1 -10.15 -4.70 -18.85
N THR A 2 -10.69 -4.05 -17.82
CA THR A 2 -11.94 -4.49 -17.17
C THR A 2 -12.89 -3.30 -17.11
N GLU A 3 -14.18 -3.60 -17.23
CA GLU A 3 -15.30 -2.83 -17.78
C GLU A 3 -15.70 -1.51 -17.09
N THR A 4 -14.88 -0.97 -16.19
CA THR A 4 -15.06 0.37 -15.62
C THR A 4 -13.76 1.14 -15.82
N GLY A 5 -13.75 1.99 -16.85
CA GLY A 5 -12.57 2.59 -17.48
C GLY A 5 -11.75 3.58 -16.66
N THR A 6 -11.36 3.24 -15.43
CA THR A 6 -10.35 3.98 -14.65
C THR A 6 -9.64 3.06 -13.63
N LEU A 7 -9.12 1.92 -14.08
CA LEU A 7 -8.25 1.05 -13.28
C LEU A 7 -6.79 1.30 -13.60
N GLU A 8 -6.22 2.38 -13.06
CA GLU A 8 -4.76 2.57 -13.01
C GLU A 8 -4.14 1.71 -11.88
N GLY A 9 -4.45 0.42 -11.89
CA GLY A 9 -3.95 -0.58 -10.94
C GLY A 9 -3.30 -1.75 -11.65
N THR A 10 -2.11 -2.15 -11.21
CA THR A 10 -1.39 -3.32 -11.70
C THR A 10 -1.36 -4.37 -10.60
N ALA A 11 -1.75 -5.59 -10.93
CA ALA A 11 -1.56 -6.76 -10.10
C ALA A 11 -0.46 -7.63 -10.73
N ARG A 12 0.41 -8.21 -9.91
CA ARG A 12 1.48 -9.09 -10.34
C ARG A 12 1.45 -10.35 -9.49
N ASP A 13 1.54 -11.45 -10.20
CA ASP A 13 1.70 -12.79 -9.67
C ASP A 13 3.17 -13.17 -9.89
N THR A 14 3.88 -13.49 -8.81
CA THR A 14 5.31 -13.78 -8.78
C THR A 14 5.60 -15.23 -8.40
N ASN A 15 4.65 -15.92 -7.79
CA ASN A 15 4.72 -17.33 -7.42
C ASN A 15 4.10 -18.28 -8.46
N GLY A 16 3.35 -17.78 -9.46
CA GLY A 16 2.76 -18.58 -10.52
C GLY A 16 1.50 -19.36 -10.13
N ASP A 17 0.87 -19.07 -8.99
CA ASP A 17 -0.29 -19.83 -8.51
C ASP A 17 -1.63 -19.36 -9.14
N GLY A 18 -1.59 -18.28 -9.93
CA GLY A 18 -2.75 -17.68 -10.56
C GLY A 18 -3.48 -16.68 -9.65
N LYS A 19 -2.96 -16.43 -8.45
CA LYS A 19 -3.43 -15.39 -7.54
C LYS A 19 -2.34 -14.31 -7.43
N PRO A 20 -2.61 -13.07 -7.87
CA PRO A 20 -1.63 -12.02 -7.76
C PRO A 20 -1.25 -11.77 -6.30
N ASP A 21 0.04 -11.69 -6.01
CA ASP A 21 0.58 -11.42 -4.67
C ASP A 21 1.02 -9.96 -4.48
N GLN A 22 1.20 -9.21 -5.56
CA GLN A 22 1.53 -7.78 -5.49
C GLN A 22 0.50 -6.95 -6.21
N PHE A 23 0.01 -5.92 -5.54
CA PHE A 23 -0.94 -4.98 -6.08
C PHE A 23 -0.40 -3.58 -5.93
N LYS A 24 -0.57 -2.78 -6.99
CA LYS A 24 -0.23 -1.37 -6.98
C LYS A 24 -1.38 -0.64 -7.64
N LYS A 25 -1.89 0.41 -6.98
CA LYS A 25 -2.97 1.25 -7.50
C LYS A 25 -2.65 2.72 -7.36
N LEU A 26 -2.96 3.49 -8.39
CA LEU A 26 -2.98 4.94 -8.37
C LEU A 26 -4.34 5.39 -7.79
N VAL A 27 -4.34 5.89 -6.56
CA VAL A 27 -5.55 6.28 -5.81
C VAL A 27 -5.99 7.69 -6.19
N LYS A 28 -5.03 8.58 -6.44
CA LYS A 28 -5.25 9.98 -6.84
C LYS A 28 -4.33 10.32 -8.03
N GLY A 29 -4.45 9.52 -9.10
CA GLY A 29 -3.50 9.55 -10.22
C GLY A 29 -2.06 9.35 -9.74
N ARG A 30 -1.09 10.00 -10.41
CA ARG A 30 0.34 9.92 -10.07
C ARG A 30 0.69 10.49 -8.68
N GLU A 31 -0.21 11.24 -8.05
CA GLU A 31 0.07 11.86 -6.75
C GLU A 31 0.00 10.87 -5.59
N LEU A 32 -0.77 9.78 -5.70
CA LEU A 32 -0.97 8.85 -4.60
C LEU A 32 -1.02 7.42 -5.10
N VAL A 33 -0.07 6.61 -4.62
CA VAL A 33 0.10 5.21 -5.00
C VAL A 33 -0.07 4.34 -3.76
N LEU A 34 -1.05 3.45 -3.80
CA LEU A 34 -1.21 2.37 -2.83
C LEU A 34 -0.48 1.14 -3.36
N LYS A 35 0.30 0.48 -2.50
CA LYS A 35 0.95 -0.79 -2.78
C LYS A 35 0.56 -1.79 -1.71
N GLU A 36 0.15 -2.98 -2.11
CA GLU A 36 -0.31 -4.06 -1.25
C GLU A 36 0.43 -5.33 -1.65
N TYR A 37 0.85 -6.13 -0.67
CA TYR A 37 1.62 -7.33 -0.88
C TYR A 37 1.09 -8.45 0.03
N ASP A 38 0.87 -9.60 -0.58
CA ASP A 38 0.65 -10.90 0.04
C ASP A 38 2.00 -11.63 0.01
N ARG A 39 2.63 -11.82 1.16
CA ARG A 39 3.97 -12.42 1.29
C ARG A 39 3.89 -13.93 1.52
N ASN A 40 2.79 -14.42 2.07
CA ASN A 40 2.60 -15.83 2.39
C ASN A 40 1.73 -16.58 1.34
N PHE A 41 1.20 -15.86 0.35
CA PHE A 41 0.35 -16.35 -0.74
C PHE A 41 -0.96 -16.98 -0.26
N ASP A 42 -1.45 -16.57 0.91
CA ASP A 42 -2.70 -17.08 1.48
C ASP A 42 -3.94 -16.35 0.93
N GLY A 43 -3.73 -15.33 0.10
CA GLY A 43 -4.76 -14.46 -0.45
C GLY A 43 -5.09 -13.26 0.45
N LYS A 44 -4.36 -13.07 1.55
CA LYS A 44 -4.48 -11.91 2.43
C LYS A 44 -3.31 -10.95 2.25
N ILE A 45 -3.57 -9.66 2.43
CA ILE A 45 -2.52 -8.65 2.35
C ILE A 45 -1.76 -8.60 3.68
N ASP A 46 -0.47 -8.95 3.65
CA ASP A 46 0.42 -8.87 4.81
C ASP A 46 1.14 -7.52 4.94
N LYS A 47 1.18 -6.75 3.84
CA LYS A 47 1.88 -5.47 3.81
C LYS A 47 1.20 -4.47 2.91
N ARG A 48 0.92 -3.29 3.45
CA ARG A 48 0.30 -2.18 2.73
C ARG A 48 1.10 -0.90 2.92
N VAL A 49 1.38 -0.21 1.81
CA VAL A 49 2.18 1.01 1.78
C VAL A 49 1.48 2.05 0.94
N LEU A 50 1.18 3.20 1.53
CA LEU A 50 0.72 4.38 0.80
C LEU A 50 1.90 5.30 0.55
N ALA A 51 2.18 5.57 -0.73
CA ALA A 51 3.22 6.47 -1.16
C ALA A 51 2.60 7.68 -1.86
N GLN A 52 2.95 8.87 -1.39
CA GLN A 52 2.50 10.13 -1.98
C GLN A 52 3.65 10.73 -2.80
N TRP A 53 3.33 11.27 -3.97
CA TRP A 53 4.24 12.09 -4.73
C TRP A 53 4.53 13.38 -3.95
N ASP A 54 5.80 13.61 -3.66
CA ASP A 54 6.28 14.72 -2.87
C ASP A 54 7.58 15.26 -3.48
N VAL A 55 7.90 16.51 -3.20
CA VAL A 55 9.19 17.09 -3.57
C VAL A 55 10.12 16.92 -2.37
N ILE A 56 10.95 15.89 -2.42
CA ILE A 56 11.82 15.48 -1.32
C ILE A 56 13.03 16.42 -1.27
N ARG A 57 13.09 17.25 -0.23
CA ARG A 57 14.27 18.07 0.09
C ARG A 57 15.12 17.33 1.10
N THR A 58 16.34 16.98 0.72
CA THR A 58 17.29 16.26 1.57
C THR A 58 17.99 17.18 2.57
N GLN A 59 18.18 18.46 2.20
CA GLN A 59 18.85 19.48 3.00
C GLN A 59 18.18 20.86 2.80
N PRO A 60 18.25 21.76 3.80
CA PRO A 60 17.83 23.15 3.62
C PRO A 60 18.58 23.81 2.45
N GLY A 61 17.84 24.40 1.50
CA GLY A 61 18.42 25.05 0.32
C GLY A 61 18.77 24.14 -0.85
N ALA A 62 18.69 22.81 -0.72
CA ALA A 62 18.89 21.90 -1.84
C ALA A 62 17.68 21.91 -2.81
N PRO A 63 17.91 21.76 -4.13
CA PRO A 63 16.83 21.55 -5.09
C PRO A 63 16.04 20.30 -4.69
N GLY A 64 14.72 20.42 -4.68
CA GLY A 64 13.84 19.33 -4.30
C GLY A 64 13.82 18.24 -5.37
N ILE A 65 13.93 16.98 -4.94
CA ILE A 65 13.90 15.83 -5.84
C ILE A 65 12.46 15.31 -5.90
N PRO A 66 11.77 15.37 -7.05
CA PRO A 66 10.43 14.83 -7.17
C PRO A 66 10.47 13.30 -7.05
N GLY A 67 9.69 12.75 -6.13
CA GLY A 67 9.69 11.32 -5.89
C GLY A 67 8.52 10.85 -5.02
N TYR A 68 8.33 9.54 -4.97
CA TYR A 68 7.35 8.95 -4.07
C TYR A 68 7.92 8.85 -2.66
N ARG A 69 7.17 9.39 -1.71
CA ARG A 69 7.46 9.32 -0.29
C ARG A 69 6.42 8.46 0.40
N ASN A 70 6.87 7.46 1.14
CA ASN A 70 5.97 6.62 1.94
C ASN A 70 5.36 7.47 3.05
N VAL A 71 4.04 7.64 3.02
CA VAL A 71 3.27 8.40 4.01
C VAL A 71 2.57 7.49 4.99
N GLN A 72 2.23 6.26 4.59
CA GLN A 72 1.60 5.26 5.45
C GLN A 72 2.20 3.89 5.18
N ARG A 73 2.38 3.09 6.22
CA ARG A 73 2.83 1.70 6.13
C ARG A 73 2.15 0.87 7.20
N GLU A 74 1.62 -0.26 6.79
CA GLU A 74 0.95 -1.27 7.60
C GLU A 74 1.64 -2.60 7.27
N GLU A 75 2.05 -3.34 8.29
CA GLU A 75 2.63 -4.68 8.15
C GLU A 75 2.09 -5.61 9.22
N ASP A 76 1.73 -6.80 8.77
CA ASP A 76 1.47 -8.01 9.53
C ASP A 76 2.68 -8.93 9.33
N ASN A 77 3.53 -9.07 10.35
CA ASN A 77 4.77 -9.84 10.27
C ASN A 77 4.62 -11.25 10.83
N ASP A 78 3.67 -11.48 11.72
CA ASP A 78 3.36 -12.80 12.27
C ASP A 78 2.24 -13.53 11.51
N PHE A 79 1.65 -12.87 10.52
CA PHE A 79 0.59 -13.39 9.63
C PHE A 79 -0.69 -13.73 10.39
N ASP A 80 -0.96 -13.06 11.51
CA ASP A 80 -2.14 -13.31 12.34
C ASP A 80 -3.40 -12.55 11.85
N GLY A 81 -3.26 -11.76 10.78
CA GLY A 81 -4.29 -10.91 10.21
C GLY A 81 -4.45 -9.57 10.93
N LYS A 82 -3.53 -9.20 11.83
CA LYS A 82 -3.48 -7.90 12.49
C LYS A 82 -2.22 -7.14 12.11
N ILE A 83 -2.33 -5.81 12.19
CA ILE A 83 -1.20 -4.94 11.91
C ILE A 83 -0.25 -5.00 13.12
N ASP A 84 0.92 -5.58 12.94
CA ASP A 84 2.01 -5.55 13.92
C ASP A 84 2.72 -4.21 13.93
N ALA A 85 2.90 -3.62 12.74
CA ALA A 85 3.64 -2.39 12.58
C ALA A 85 2.86 -1.39 11.73
N TYR A 86 2.48 -0.29 12.36
CA TYR A 86 1.93 0.88 11.70
C TYR A 86 2.90 2.05 11.74
N ARG A 87 2.99 2.79 10.64
CA ARG A 87 3.71 4.06 10.60
C ARG A 87 3.01 5.05 9.68
N GLU A 88 2.71 6.23 10.21
CA GLU A 88 2.15 7.34 9.45
C GLU A 88 3.04 8.58 9.58
N LYS A 89 3.42 9.14 8.43
CA LYS A 89 4.28 10.32 8.40
C LYS A 89 3.49 11.55 8.84
N GLY A 90 3.97 12.20 9.90
CA GLY A 90 3.35 13.40 10.46
C GLY A 90 2.55 13.14 11.73
N VAL A 91 2.39 11.87 12.12
CA VAL A 91 1.72 11.48 13.35
C VAL A 91 2.74 11.05 14.40
N LYS A 92 2.79 11.79 15.52
CA LYS A 92 3.66 11.46 16.67
C LYS A 92 3.35 10.09 17.27
N ASP A 93 2.07 9.72 17.28
CA ASP A 93 1.59 8.44 17.82
C ASP A 93 1.06 7.55 16.69
N SER A 94 2.00 6.99 15.92
CA SER A 94 1.69 6.14 14.77
C SER A 94 1.32 4.69 15.16
N THR A 95 0.88 4.43 16.39
CA THR A 95 0.52 3.07 16.84
C THR A 95 -0.99 2.83 16.84
N ALA A 96 -1.79 3.85 16.47
CA ALA A 96 -3.26 3.78 16.53
C ALA A 96 -3.87 2.59 15.78
N LYS A 97 -3.18 2.08 14.73
CA LYS A 97 -3.61 0.90 13.97
C LYS A 97 -2.96 -0.42 14.38
N ILE A 98 -1.94 -0.40 15.25
CA ILE A 98 -1.30 -1.63 15.71
C ILE A 98 -2.33 -2.47 16.47
N GLY A 99 -2.44 -3.76 16.13
CA GLY A 99 -3.45 -4.68 16.65
C GLY A 99 -4.83 -4.55 16.01
N GLN A 100 -5.06 -3.60 15.09
CA GLN A 100 -6.26 -3.60 14.27
C GLN A 100 -6.15 -4.69 13.19
N LYS A 101 -7.30 -5.24 12.78
CA LYS A 101 -7.33 -6.20 11.67
C LYS A 101 -6.82 -5.55 10.40
N MET A 102 -5.86 -6.19 9.77
CA MET A 102 -5.43 -5.84 8.43
C MET A 102 -6.53 -6.25 7.46
N ASP A 103 -6.89 -5.37 6.53
CA ASP A 103 -7.91 -5.70 5.54
C ASP A 103 -7.35 -6.83 4.65
N PRO A 104 -7.94 -8.04 4.68
CA PRO A 104 -7.37 -9.20 4.01
C PRO A 104 -7.45 -9.03 2.50
N GLU A 105 -8.39 -8.24 2.01
CA GLU A 105 -8.55 -8.02 0.59
C GLU A 105 -7.80 -6.78 0.12
N VAL A 106 -7.51 -6.80 -1.17
CA VAL A 106 -7.09 -5.61 -1.88
C VAL A 106 -8.19 -4.56 -1.71
N SER A 107 -7.87 -3.47 -1.00
CA SER A 107 -8.84 -2.49 -0.48
C SER A 107 -9.74 -1.84 -1.55
N TRP A 108 -9.34 -1.95 -2.82
CA TRP A 108 -10.10 -1.45 -3.97
C TRP A 108 -10.82 -2.52 -4.81
N LYS A 109 -10.60 -3.81 -4.53
CA LYS A 109 -11.41 -4.91 -5.07
C LYS A 109 -12.68 -5.15 -4.25
N ALA A 110 -12.69 -4.79 -2.98
CA ALA A 110 -13.83 -4.97 -2.06
C ALA A 110 -15.07 -4.11 -2.38
N LYS A 111 -14.99 -3.16 -3.33
CA LYS A 111 -16.16 -2.45 -3.85
C LYS A 111 -16.74 -3.18 -5.05
N ARG A 112 -17.45 -4.29 -4.81
CA ARG A 112 -18.44 -4.81 -5.75
C ARG A 112 -19.83 -4.51 -5.14
N PRO A 113 -20.73 -3.81 -5.85
CA PRO A 113 -22.10 -3.57 -5.37
C PRO A 113 -22.88 -4.89 -5.22
#